data_AF-A0A0S7X128-F1
#
_entry.id   AF-A0A0S7X128-F1
#
_cell.length_a   1.000
_cell.length_b   1.000
_cell.length_c   1.000
_cell.angle_alpha   90.00
_cell.angle_beta   90.00
_cell.angle_gamma   90.00
#
_symmetry.space_group_name_H-M   'P 1'
#
loop_
_entity.id
_entity.type
_entity.pdbx_description
1 polymer ?
#
loop_
_entity_poly.entity_id
_entity_poly.type
_entity_poly.pdbx_seq_one_letter_code
_entity_poly.pdbx_strand_id
1 'polypeptide(L)'
;MLLHKYGAPFEEQIAGLIHDVSHSAFSHCIDYVLDSGSEKEHNHQDNLFDSYVKKTEIPKIIKKYGFDLEYILDDKNFPLKEKNLPDLCADRIDYSLKTAVIFGELDDKTKKYLLDNLTTENNNWIFKDFESAKKYAELFLKLNTDYYAGLASAIMFRTVGDCLRYALQKGYISEDDLYTTDKLVIDKIEAFLDKDERLKLLFDRMNNKVKVINNPNNYDASVFCKSRVVDLLFKEGQVIKRLSEVDSRWNDVIKHESEPKQYFLKFER
;
A
#
# COMPACT_ATOMS: atom_id res chain seq x y z
N MET A 1 1.14 -17.49 -5.88
CA MET A 1 1.68 -16.16 -6.22
C MET A 1 1.17 -15.74 -7.60
N LEU A 2 0.73 -14.49 -7.74
CA LEU A 2 0.11 -13.99 -8.97
C LEU A 2 1.04 -14.06 -10.18
N LEU A 3 2.28 -13.57 -10.05
CA LEU A 3 3.29 -13.60 -11.10
C LEU A 3 3.50 -15.01 -11.70
N HIS A 4 3.58 -16.02 -10.84
CA HIS A 4 3.67 -17.43 -11.28
C HIS A 4 2.44 -17.86 -12.08
N LYS A 5 1.23 -17.52 -11.61
CA LYS A 5 -0.04 -17.88 -12.25
C LYS A 5 -0.15 -17.33 -13.67
N TYR A 6 0.42 -16.15 -13.93
CA TYR A 6 0.38 -15.47 -15.23
C TYR A 6 1.69 -15.58 -16.02
N GLY A 7 2.55 -16.55 -15.68
CA GLY A 7 3.70 -16.93 -16.50
C GLY A 7 4.84 -15.91 -16.53
N ALA A 8 4.98 -15.08 -15.49
CA ALA A 8 6.13 -14.17 -15.38
C ALA A 8 7.46 -14.95 -15.30
N PRO A 9 8.60 -14.39 -15.77
CA PRO A 9 9.92 -14.98 -15.59
C PRO A 9 10.23 -15.33 -14.12
N PHE A 10 11.10 -16.30 -13.90
CA PHE A 10 11.36 -16.80 -12.55
C PHE A 10 12.08 -15.76 -11.68
N GLU A 11 12.94 -14.94 -12.27
CA GLU A 11 13.61 -13.81 -11.64
C GLU A 11 12.60 -12.77 -11.15
N GLU A 12 11.61 -12.45 -11.99
CA GLU A 12 10.51 -11.55 -11.63
C GLU A 12 9.63 -12.12 -10.52
N GLN A 13 9.41 -13.44 -10.54
CA GLN A 13 8.74 -14.16 -9.46
C GLN A 13 9.51 -14.06 -8.13
N ILE A 14 10.84 -14.17 -8.14
CA ILE A 14 11.68 -13.99 -6.95
C ILE A 14 11.58 -12.54 -6.46
N ALA A 15 11.74 -11.55 -7.36
CA ALA A 15 11.64 -10.14 -7.02
C ALA A 15 10.29 -9.79 -6.40
N GLY A 16 9.19 -10.32 -6.95
CA GLY A 16 7.85 -10.17 -6.39
C GLY A 16 7.64 -10.90 -5.06
N LEU A 17 8.31 -12.03 -4.82
CA LEU A 17 8.20 -12.72 -3.53
C LEU A 17 8.85 -11.91 -2.39
N ILE A 18 9.95 -11.21 -2.68
CA ILE A 18 10.72 -10.50 -1.65
C ILE A 18 10.34 -9.02 -1.50
N HIS A 19 9.47 -8.45 -2.35
CA HIS A 19 9.28 -7.00 -2.43
C HIS A 19 8.97 -6.28 -1.10
N ASP A 20 8.26 -6.93 -0.18
CA ASP A 20 7.84 -6.34 1.10
C ASP A 20 8.67 -6.79 2.32
N VAL A 21 9.79 -7.50 2.14
CA VAL A 21 10.55 -8.06 3.30
C VAL A 21 11.14 -7.00 4.23
N SER A 22 11.25 -5.74 3.77
CA SER A 22 11.72 -4.60 4.57
C SER A 22 10.60 -3.84 5.28
N HIS A 23 9.35 -4.28 5.17
CA HIS A 23 8.22 -3.59 5.81
C HIS A 23 8.38 -3.59 7.34
N SER A 24 8.30 -2.40 7.91
CA SER A 24 8.26 -2.18 9.35
C SER A 24 6.91 -2.62 9.94
N ALA A 25 6.87 -2.77 11.26
CA ALA A 25 5.63 -2.81 12.03
C ALA A 25 4.71 -1.64 11.63
N PHE A 26 3.42 -1.93 11.49
CA PHE A 26 2.38 -1.03 11.00
C PHE A 26 2.58 -0.50 9.56
N SER A 27 3.45 -1.12 8.78
CA SER A 27 3.70 -0.82 7.36
C SER A 27 3.90 0.70 7.12
N HIS A 28 3.13 1.30 6.21
CA HIS A 28 3.20 2.73 5.86
C HIS A 28 2.87 3.71 6.99
N CYS A 29 2.43 3.26 8.18
CA CYS A 29 2.29 4.17 9.31
C CYS A 29 3.63 4.77 9.71
N ILE A 30 4.76 4.12 9.41
CA ILE A 30 6.09 4.65 9.71
C ILE A 30 6.41 5.94 8.94
N ASP A 31 5.83 6.13 7.76
CA ASP A 31 5.96 7.36 6.97
C ASP A 31 5.39 8.60 7.70
N TYR A 32 4.52 8.37 8.69
CA TYR A 32 3.92 9.39 9.55
C TYR A 32 4.63 9.52 10.90
N VAL A 33 5.62 8.66 11.18
CA VAL A 33 6.41 8.65 12.42
C VAL A 33 7.71 9.40 12.20
N LEU A 34 8.49 8.98 11.20
CA LEU A 34 9.84 9.45 10.92
C LEU A 34 9.82 10.65 9.97
N ASP A 35 10.60 11.69 10.27
CA ASP A 35 10.70 12.90 9.43
C ASP A 35 11.27 12.62 8.03
N SER A 36 11.87 11.44 7.83
CA SER A 36 12.38 10.95 6.54
C SER A 36 11.30 10.36 5.62
N GLY A 37 10.09 10.12 6.12
CA GLY A 37 8.95 9.63 5.33
C GLY A 37 8.17 10.76 4.66
N SER A 38 7.33 10.40 3.69
CA SER A 38 6.40 11.34 3.05
C SER A 38 4.98 10.82 3.13
N GLU A 39 4.09 11.54 3.82
CA GLU A 39 2.65 11.21 3.90
C GLU A 39 1.98 11.14 2.50
N LYS A 40 2.55 11.85 1.51
CA LYS A 40 2.02 11.92 0.15
C LYS A 40 2.53 10.80 -0.74
N GLU A 41 3.76 10.34 -0.51
CA GLU A 41 4.44 9.38 -1.39
C GLU A 41 4.56 7.97 -0.81
N HIS A 42 4.54 7.82 0.53
CA HIS A 42 4.70 6.55 1.26
C HIS A 42 5.95 5.76 0.84
N ASN A 43 7.12 6.41 0.84
CA ASN A 43 8.34 5.91 0.20
C ASN A 43 9.46 5.50 1.18
N HIS A 44 9.24 5.54 2.50
CA HIS A 44 10.30 5.21 3.46
C HIS A 44 10.83 3.77 3.29
N GLN A 45 9.93 2.83 3.02
CA GLN A 45 10.25 1.41 2.92
C GLN A 45 11.04 1.08 1.64
N ASP A 46 10.71 1.72 0.51
CA ASP A 46 11.42 1.58 -0.76
C ASP A 46 12.90 1.98 -0.63
N ASN A 47 13.19 3.04 0.14
CA ASN A 47 14.56 3.54 0.33
C ASN A 47 15.44 2.59 1.16
N LEU A 48 14.83 1.72 1.97
CA LEU A 48 15.54 0.81 2.86
C LEU A 48 15.68 -0.61 2.31
N PHE A 49 14.80 -0.98 1.36
CA PHE A 49 14.67 -2.31 0.79
C PHE A 49 16.01 -2.96 0.41
N ASP A 50 16.77 -2.33 -0.48
CA ASP A 50 18.07 -2.84 -0.94
C ASP A 50 19.04 -3.11 0.21
N SER A 51 19.16 -2.13 1.12
CA SER A 51 20.07 -2.21 2.26
C SER A 51 19.65 -3.29 3.25
N TYR A 52 18.34 -3.49 3.40
CA TYR A 52 17.76 -4.51 4.26
C TYR A 52 18.06 -5.89 3.67
N VAL A 53 17.68 -6.14 2.41
CA VAL A 53 17.91 -7.43 1.73
C VAL A 53 19.38 -7.82 1.81
N LYS A 54 20.29 -6.88 1.52
CA LYS A 54 21.75 -7.11 1.53
C LYS A 54 22.30 -7.53 2.91
N LYS A 55 21.59 -7.27 4.01
CA LYS A 55 21.98 -7.66 5.38
C LYS A 55 21.39 -9.00 5.85
N THR A 56 20.51 -9.62 5.06
CA THR A 56 19.85 -10.89 5.41
C THR A 56 20.56 -12.11 4.81
N GLU A 57 19.94 -13.29 4.93
CA GLU A 57 20.37 -14.51 4.24
C GLU A 57 19.98 -14.56 2.76
N ILE A 58 19.07 -13.68 2.31
CA ILE A 58 18.54 -13.65 0.94
C ILE A 58 19.64 -13.59 -0.13
N PRO A 59 20.68 -12.72 -0.04
CA PRO A 59 21.79 -12.69 -0.99
C PRO A 59 22.50 -14.05 -1.16
N LYS A 60 22.71 -14.76 -0.04
CA LYS A 60 23.38 -16.08 -0.06
C LYS A 60 22.48 -17.12 -0.73
N ILE A 61 21.18 -17.07 -0.47
CA ILE A 61 20.19 -17.97 -1.08
C ILE A 61 20.10 -17.72 -2.59
N ILE A 62 19.92 -16.47 -3.02
CA ILE A 62 19.84 -16.08 -4.44
C ILE A 62 21.09 -16.57 -5.19
N LYS A 63 22.28 -16.27 -4.66
CA LYS A 63 23.55 -16.70 -5.26
C LYS A 63 23.70 -18.22 -5.32
N LYS A 64 23.27 -18.95 -4.27
CA LYS A 64 23.31 -20.42 -4.22
C LYS A 64 22.55 -21.06 -5.37
N TYR A 65 21.47 -20.43 -5.83
CA TYR A 65 20.65 -20.92 -6.95
C TYR A 65 21.05 -20.34 -8.32
N GLY A 66 22.17 -19.58 -8.39
CA GLY A 66 22.72 -19.09 -9.65
C GLY A 66 22.09 -17.81 -10.18
N PHE A 67 21.31 -17.09 -9.36
CA PHE A 67 20.73 -15.79 -9.73
C PHE A 67 21.65 -14.63 -9.34
N ASP A 68 21.54 -13.53 -10.08
CA ASP A 68 22.23 -12.27 -9.79
C ASP A 68 21.37 -11.40 -8.87
N LEU A 69 21.89 -11.07 -7.69
CA LEU A 69 21.18 -10.24 -6.71
C LEU A 69 20.89 -8.83 -7.25
N GLU A 70 21.85 -8.18 -7.91
CA GLU A 70 21.66 -6.80 -8.36
C GLU A 70 20.61 -6.75 -9.49
N TYR A 71 20.54 -7.79 -10.32
CA TYR A 71 19.48 -7.94 -11.31
C TYR A 71 18.10 -8.09 -10.65
N ILE A 72 17.99 -8.89 -9.58
CA ILE A 72 16.75 -9.14 -8.82
C ILE A 72 16.26 -7.90 -8.05
N LEU A 73 17.17 -7.02 -7.63
CA LEU A 73 16.82 -5.80 -6.89
C LEU A 73 16.48 -4.61 -7.80
N ASP A 74 16.88 -4.63 -9.08
CA ASP A 74 16.54 -3.55 -10.01
C ASP A 74 15.14 -3.73 -10.62
N ASP A 75 14.17 -3.01 -10.07
CA ASP A 75 12.76 -3.04 -10.49
C ASP A 75 12.52 -2.72 -11.96
N LYS A 76 13.45 -2.04 -12.65
CA LYS A 76 13.34 -1.79 -14.09
C LYS A 76 13.33 -3.07 -14.91
N ASN A 77 13.86 -4.16 -14.35
CA ASN A 77 13.86 -5.48 -14.99
C ASN A 77 12.50 -6.20 -14.86
N PHE A 78 11.62 -5.76 -13.97
CA PHE A 78 10.42 -6.50 -13.54
C PHE A 78 9.12 -5.70 -13.68
N PRO A 79 8.70 -5.39 -14.92
CA PRO A 79 7.53 -4.57 -15.21
C PRO A 79 6.18 -5.22 -14.88
N LEU A 80 6.09 -6.54 -14.70
CA LEU A 80 4.87 -7.16 -14.18
C LEU A 80 4.81 -7.09 -12.65
N LYS A 81 5.96 -7.16 -11.96
CA LYS A 81 6.07 -6.96 -10.50
C LYS A 81 5.60 -5.56 -10.13
N GLU A 82 6.29 -4.54 -10.66
CA GLU A 82 6.11 -3.15 -10.25
C GLU A 82 6.06 -2.21 -11.46
N LYS A 83 5.17 -1.22 -11.39
CA LYS A 83 5.07 -0.12 -12.38
C LYS A 83 4.56 1.13 -11.70
N ASN A 84 4.89 2.29 -12.25
CA ASN A 84 4.31 3.53 -11.75
C ASN A 84 2.81 3.60 -12.05
N LEU A 85 2.04 4.20 -11.13
CA LEU A 85 0.67 4.59 -11.41
C LEU A 85 0.61 5.50 -12.66
N PRO A 86 -0.47 5.42 -13.46
CA PRO A 86 -1.69 4.66 -13.24
C PRO A 86 -1.63 3.21 -13.77
N ASP A 87 -0.45 2.66 -14.04
CA ASP A 87 -0.33 1.27 -14.49
C ASP A 87 -0.64 0.27 -13.38
N LEU A 88 -1.18 -0.87 -13.80
CA LEU A 88 -1.38 -2.02 -12.95
C LEU A 88 -0.08 -2.82 -12.83
N CYS A 89 0.20 -3.32 -11.63
CA CYS A 89 1.31 -4.21 -11.32
C CYS A 89 0.83 -5.37 -10.42
N ALA A 90 1.67 -6.38 -10.21
CA ALA A 90 1.29 -7.57 -9.47
C ALA A 90 0.92 -7.28 -8.02
N ASP A 91 1.64 -6.37 -7.36
CA ASP A 91 1.34 -5.95 -5.99
C ASP A 91 -0.05 -5.32 -5.90
N ARG A 92 -0.35 -4.33 -6.76
CA ARG A 92 -1.68 -3.69 -6.83
C ARG A 92 -2.80 -4.68 -7.09
N ILE A 93 -2.56 -5.74 -7.85
CA ILE A 93 -3.56 -6.79 -8.06
C ILE A 93 -3.75 -7.62 -6.81
N ASP A 94 -2.66 -8.04 -6.19
CA ASP A 94 -2.69 -8.91 -5.02
C ASP A 94 -3.34 -8.21 -3.83
N TYR A 95 -2.87 -7.02 -3.43
CA TYR A 95 -3.44 -6.33 -2.27
C TYR A 95 -4.89 -5.90 -2.54
N SER A 96 -5.24 -5.40 -3.73
CA SER A 96 -6.59 -4.87 -3.96
C SER A 96 -7.64 -5.97 -4.00
N LEU A 97 -7.36 -7.11 -4.63
CA LEU A 97 -8.28 -8.25 -4.61
C LEU A 97 -8.38 -8.88 -3.22
N LYS A 98 -7.28 -8.95 -2.45
CA LYS A 98 -7.31 -9.41 -1.05
C LYS A 98 -8.15 -8.47 -0.19
N THR A 99 -7.92 -7.16 -0.26
CA THR A 99 -8.71 -6.14 0.46
C THR A 99 -10.19 -6.29 0.12
N ALA A 100 -10.53 -6.39 -1.17
CA ALA A 100 -11.92 -6.48 -1.60
C ALA A 100 -12.62 -7.73 -1.08
N VAL A 101 -11.93 -8.87 -1.03
CA VAL A 101 -12.49 -10.11 -0.47
C VAL A 101 -12.67 -9.98 1.05
N ILE A 102 -11.66 -9.48 1.76
CA ILE A 102 -11.67 -9.36 3.23
C ILE A 102 -12.77 -8.40 3.69
N PHE A 103 -12.97 -7.28 2.97
CA PHE A 103 -14.00 -6.29 3.30
C PHE A 103 -15.36 -6.57 2.66
N GLY A 104 -15.52 -7.70 1.95
CA GLY A 104 -16.80 -8.09 1.36
C GLY A 104 -17.24 -7.26 0.16
N GLU A 105 -16.31 -6.52 -0.45
CA GLU A 105 -16.53 -5.72 -1.67
C GLU A 105 -16.53 -6.56 -2.94
N LEU A 106 -16.01 -7.79 -2.86
CA LEU A 106 -15.85 -8.68 -3.99
C LEU A 106 -16.30 -10.09 -3.65
N ASP A 107 -17.35 -10.55 -4.33
CA ASP A 107 -17.79 -11.94 -4.25
C ASP A 107 -16.90 -12.89 -5.08
N ASP A 108 -16.99 -14.19 -4.79
CA ASP A 108 -16.17 -15.20 -5.45
C ASP A 108 -16.41 -15.28 -6.96
N LYS A 109 -17.64 -15.02 -7.41
CA LYS A 109 -18.01 -15.04 -8.83
C LYS A 109 -17.32 -13.92 -9.59
N THR A 110 -17.34 -12.71 -9.04
CA THR A 110 -16.73 -11.52 -9.62
C THR A 110 -15.22 -11.61 -9.56
N LYS A 111 -14.66 -12.08 -8.43
CA LYS A 111 -13.22 -12.39 -8.32
C LYS A 111 -12.76 -13.34 -9.42
N LYS A 112 -13.48 -14.45 -9.61
CA LYS A 112 -13.19 -15.41 -10.68
C LYS A 112 -13.29 -14.76 -12.05
N TYR A 113 -14.35 -13.99 -12.31
CA TYR A 113 -14.53 -13.27 -13.57
C TYR A 113 -13.36 -12.32 -13.87
N LEU A 114 -12.92 -11.51 -12.91
CA LEU A 114 -11.81 -10.58 -13.09
C LEU A 114 -10.50 -11.33 -13.38
N LEU A 115 -10.21 -12.39 -12.61
CA LEU A 115 -9.00 -13.18 -12.80
C LEU A 115 -8.98 -13.98 -14.10
N ASP A 116 -10.12 -14.52 -14.53
CA ASP A 116 -10.26 -15.27 -15.78
C ASP A 116 -10.16 -14.34 -17.02
N ASN A 117 -10.39 -13.04 -16.85
CA ASN A 117 -10.27 -12.02 -17.91
C ASN A 117 -8.98 -11.20 -17.84
N LEU A 118 -8.12 -11.44 -16.87
CA LEU A 118 -6.79 -10.83 -16.80
C LEU A 118 -5.77 -11.69 -17.55
N THR A 119 -4.82 -11.06 -18.24
CA THR A 119 -3.67 -11.71 -18.87
C THR A 119 -2.45 -10.78 -18.82
N THR A 120 -1.29 -11.31 -19.20
CA THR A 120 -0.07 -10.55 -19.44
C THR A 120 0.28 -10.55 -20.92
N GLU A 121 0.73 -9.42 -21.47
CA GLU A 121 1.25 -9.29 -22.83
C GLU A 121 2.17 -8.08 -22.94
N ASN A 122 3.29 -8.20 -23.66
CA ASN A 122 4.26 -7.12 -23.85
C ASN A 122 4.64 -6.43 -22.52
N ASN A 123 4.91 -7.21 -21.47
CA ASN A 123 5.23 -6.72 -20.14
C ASN A 123 4.15 -5.83 -19.50
N ASN A 124 2.89 -6.05 -19.83
CA ASN A 124 1.74 -5.34 -19.29
C ASN A 124 0.67 -6.31 -18.76
N TRP A 125 -0.04 -5.90 -17.73
CA TRP A 125 -1.30 -6.50 -17.30
C TRP A 125 -2.44 -5.96 -18.16
N ILE A 126 -3.20 -6.85 -18.80
CA ILE A 126 -4.22 -6.50 -19.78
C ILE A 126 -5.50 -7.30 -19.52
N PHE A 127 -6.65 -6.65 -19.59
CA PHE A 127 -7.95 -7.30 -19.55
C PHE A 127 -8.41 -7.74 -20.95
N LYS A 128 -9.17 -8.82 -21.02
CA LYS A 128 -9.65 -9.38 -22.29
C LYS A 128 -10.60 -8.45 -23.05
N ASP A 129 -11.30 -7.57 -22.35
CA ASP A 129 -12.28 -6.65 -22.92
C ASP A 129 -12.47 -5.40 -22.05
N PHE A 130 -13.20 -4.43 -22.60
CA PHE A 130 -13.52 -3.16 -21.94
C PHE A 130 -14.29 -3.37 -20.62
N GLU A 131 -15.26 -4.29 -20.60
CA GLU A 131 -16.14 -4.51 -19.45
C GLU A 131 -15.37 -5.02 -18.23
N SER A 132 -14.46 -5.98 -18.44
CA SER A 132 -13.63 -6.51 -17.36
C SER A 132 -12.60 -5.50 -16.85
N ALA A 133 -11.98 -4.71 -17.75
CA ALA A 133 -11.13 -3.60 -17.35
C ALA A 133 -11.89 -2.56 -16.53
N LYS A 134 -13.02 -2.08 -17.04
CA LYS A 134 -13.85 -1.08 -16.37
C LYS A 134 -14.28 -1.54 -14.99
N LYS A 135 -14.77 -2.79 -14.89
CA LYS A 135 -15.21 -3.36 -13.62
C LYS A 135 -14.10 -3.42 -12.58
N TYR A 136 -12.89 -3.79 -12.99
CA TYR A 136 -11.73 -3.78 -12.08
C TYR A 136 -11.34 -2.36 -11.70
N ALA A 137 -11.36 -1.42 -12.65
CA ALA A 137 -10.96 -0.04 -12.41
C ALA A 137 -11.91 0.65 -11.41
N GLU A 138 -13.22 0.42 -11.56
CA GLU A 138 -14.26 0.88 -10.62
C GLU A 138 -14.11 0.25 -9.23
N LEU A 139 -13.78 -1.05 -9.15
CA LEU A 139 -13.47 -1.71 -7.89
C LEU A 139 -12.25 -1.05 -7.22
N PHE A 140 -11.16 -0.87 -7.95
CA PHE A 140 -9.93 -0.27 -7.43
C PHE A 140 -10.18 1.17 -6.96
N LEU A 141 -10.94 1.95 -7.73
CA LEU A 141 -11.37 3.30 -7.35
C LEU A 141 -12.13 3.30 -6.04
N LYS A 142 -13.12 2.39 -5.88
CA LYS A 142 -13.86 2.24 -4.63
C LYS A 142 -12.92 1.94 -3.47
N LEU A 143 -12.01 0.99 -3.65
CA LEU A 143 -11.07 0.60 -2.59
C LEU A 143 -10.15 1.76 -2.19
N ASN A 144 -9.70 2.55 -3.15
CA ASN A 144 -8.91 3.75 -2.89
C ASN A 144 -9.70 4.76 -2.07
N THR A 145 -10.90 5.13 -2.52
CA THR A 145 -11.72 6.18 -1.89
C THR A 145 -12.16 5.79 -0.48
N ASP A 146 -12.59 4.55 -0.29
CA ASP A 146 -13.20 4.12 0.97
C ASP A 146 -12.15 3.65 1.99
N TYR A 147 -11.07 3.01 1.51
CA TYR A 147 -10.08 2.37 2.38
C TYR A 147 -8.70 3.02 2.28
N TYR A 148 -8.03 3.04 1.12
CA TYR A 148 -6.60 3.43 1.08
C TYR A 148 -6.35 4.91 1.35
N ALA A 149 -7.19 5.78 0.78
CA ALA A 149 -7.11 7.22 0.91
C ALA A 149 -8.32 7.81 1.65
N GLY A 150 -9.15 6.97 2.26
CA GLY A 150 -10.34 7.38 3.01
C GLY A 150 -10.03 7.97 4.38
N LEU A 151 -11.04 8.61 4.99
CA LEU A 151 -10.91 9.26 6.30
C LEU A 151 -10.45 8.29 7.41
N ALA A 152 -10.91 7.04 7.39
CA ALA A 152 -10.52 6.04 8.38
C ALA A 152 -9.01 5.78 8.35
N SER A 153 -8.41 5.67 7.16
CA SER A 153 -6.96 5.52 7.02
C SER A 153 -6.21 6.78 7.43
N ALA A 154 -6.73 7.97 7.11
CA ALA A 154 -6.13 9.23 7.60
C ALA A 154 -6.08 9.28 9.14
N ILE A 155 -7.17 8.86 9.81
CA ILE A 155 -7.22 8.76 11.27
C ILE A 155 -6.19 7.73 11.76
N MET A 156 -6.19 6.51 11.19
CA MET A 156 -5.25 5.45 11.54
C MET A 156 -3.79 5.90 11.42
N PHE A 157 -3.40 6.41 10.25
CA PHE A 157 -2.02 6.86 10.01
C PHE A 157 -1.59 7.94 11.00
N ARG A 158 -2.47 8.91 11.27
CA ARG A 158 -2.18 9.97 12.24
C ARG A 158 -2.02 9.44 13.66
N THR A 159 -2.97 8.65 14.13
CA THR A 159 -3.02 8.23 15.55
C THR A 159 -1.95 7.19 15.86
N VAL A 160 -1.69 6.25 14.94
CA VAL A 160 -0.55 5.33 15.03
C VAL A 160 0.75 6.13 14.98
N GLY A 161 0.89 7.04 14.02
CA GLY A 161 2.07 7.90 13.86
C GLY A 161 2.41 8.70 15.12
N ASP A 162 1.40 9.35 15.71
CA ASP A 162 1.53 10.10 16.96
C ASP A 162 1.99 9.23 18.14
N CYS A 163 1.36 8.06 18.30
CA CYS A 163 1.65 7.14 19.40
C CYS A 163 3.10 6.63 19.31
N LEU A 164 3.50 6.14 18.13
CA LEU A 164 4.85 5.61 17.89
C LEU A 164 5.91 6.71 18.03
N ARG A 165 5.68 7.89 17.45
CA ARG A 165 6.61 9.03 17.57
C ARG A 165 6.82 9.42 19.03
N TYR A 166 5.74 9.49 19.81
CA TYR A 166 5.86 9.82 21.23
C TYR A 166 6.59 8.73 22.01
N ALA A 167 6.31 7.46 21.75
CA ALA A 167 7.00 6.33 22.39
C ALA A 167 8.51 6.31 22.09
N LEU A 168 8.91 6.63 20.85
CA LEU A 168 10.31 6.79 20.45
C LEU A 168 10.97 7.97 21.18
N GLN A 169 10.32 9.14 21.22
CA GLN A 169 10.83 10.33 21.91
C GLN A 169 11.06 10.10 23.41
N LYS A 170 10.26 9.21 24.03
CA LYS A 170 10.41 8.81 25.43
C LYS A 170 11.40 7.67 25.65
N GLY A 171 11.86 7.01 24.59
CA GLY A 171 12.69 5.81 24.67
C GLY A 171 11.96 4.59 25.22
N TYR A 172 10.62 4.55 25.13
CA TYR A 172 9.83 3.37 25.49
C TYR A 172 9.97 2.25 24.44
N ILE A 173 10.22 2.66 23.20
CA ILE A 173 10.64 1.81 22.09
C ILE A 173 11.84 2.45 21.39
N SER A 174 12.58 1.64 20.64
CA SER A 174 13.70 2.07 19.78
C SER A 174 13.31 1.98 18.29
N GLU A 175 14.10 2.58 17.40
CA GLU A 175 13.88 2.41 15.94
C GLU A 175 13.99 0.95 15.51
N ASP A 176 14.89 0.17 16.10
CA ASP A 176 15.02 -1.27 15.84
C ASP A 176 13.73 -2.04 16.15
N ASP A 177 12.94 -1.57 17.12
CA ASP A 177 11.67 -2.20 17.46
C ASP A 177 10.64 -2.09 16.34
N LEU A 178 10.72 -1.04 15.52
CA LEU A 178 9.86 -0.87 14.35
C LEU A 178 10.13 -1.93 13.28
N TYR A 179 11.24 -2.66 13.33
CA TYR A 179 11.56 -3.76 12.42
C TYR A 179 11.29 -5.14 13.06
N THR A 180 10.41 -5.19 14.06
CA THR A 180 9.94 -6.44 14.69
C THR A 180 8.52 -6.79 14.22
N THR A 181 7.54 -6.89 15.13
CA THR A 181 6.12 -7.12 14.79
C THR A 181 5.23 -6.13 15.53
N ASP A 182 4.06 -5.83 14.99
CA ASP A 182 3.07 -4.93 15.60
C ASP A 182 2.80 -5.29 17.06
N LYS A 183 2.67 -6.59 17.36
CA LYS A 183 2.42 -7.10 18.71
C LYS A 183 3.58 -6.79 19.66
N LEU A 184 4.82 -7.00 19.24
CA LEU A 184 6.00 -6.74 20.07
C LEU A 184 6.15 -5.24 20.38
N VAL A 185 5.87 -4.38 19.39
CA VAL A 185 5.87 -2.92 19.59
C VAL A 185 4.76 -2.50 20.56
N ILE A 186 3.54 -3.03 20.39
CA ILE A 186 2.41 -2.75 21.29
C ILE A 186 2.72 -3.18 22.72
N ASP A 187 3.26 -4.39 22.92
CA ASP A 187 3.57 -4.90 24.26
C ASP A 187 4.55 -4.02 25.02
N LYS A 188 5.54 -3.45 24.31
CA LYS A 188 6.47 -2.48 24.88
C LYS A 188 5.76 -1.19 25.27
N ILE A 189 4.88 -0.66 24.42
CA ILE A 189 4.11 0.56 24.69
C ILE A 189 3.15 0.35 25.88
N GLU A 190 2.47 -0.80 25.94
CA GLU A 190 1.49 -1.12 26.97
C GLU A 190 2.07 -1.08 28.39
N ALA A 191 3.35 -1.47 28.55
CA ALA A 191 4.06 -1.45 29.83
C ALA A 191 4.20 -0.05 30.47
N PHE A 192 3.93 1.02 29.72
CA PHE A 192 4.04 2.41 30.15
C PHE A 192 2.70 3.16 30.24
N LEU A 193 1.57 2.55 29.84
CA LEU A 193 0.28 3.25 29.78
C LEU A 193 -0.24 3.72 31.15
N ASP A 194 0.07 3.01 32.23
CA ASP A 194 -0.32 3.40 33.58
C ASP A 194 0.61 4.46 34.20
N LYS A 195 1.72 4.78 33.54
CA LYS A 195 2.77 5.70 34.04
C LYS A 195 2.85 6.99 33.24
N ASP A 196 2.34 7.02 32.02
CA ASP A 196 2.39 8.17 31.11
C ASP A 196 0.99 8.45 30.54
N GLU A 197 0.28 9.41 31.16
CA GLU A 197 -1.08 9.79 30.76
C GLU A 197 -1.16 10.28 29.30
N ARG A 198 -0.10 10.91 28.80
CA ARG A 198 -0.06 11.38 27.41
C ARG A 198 0.08 10.20 26.45
N LEU A 199 0.93 9.22 26.76
CA LEU A 199 1.00 7.99 25.97
C LEU A 199 -0.35 7.27 25.97
N LYS A 200 -1.00 7.18 27.13
CA LYS A 200 -2.33 6.57 27.27
C LYS A 200 -3.37 7.24 26.38
N LEU A 201 -3.41 8.58 26.36
CA LEU A 201 -4.31 9.33 25.47
C LEU A 201 -4.03 9.02 23.99
N LEU A 202 -2.75 8.99 23.57
CA LEU A 202 -2.39 8.68 22.19
C LEU A 202 -2.73 7.24 21.81
N PHE A 203 -2.51 6.31 22.73
CA PHE A 203 -2.89 4.91 22.56
C PHE A 203 -4.41 4.73 22.48
N ASP A 204 -5.18 5.46 23.28
CA ASP A 204 -6.65 5.47 23.22
C ASP A 204 -7.17 6.07 21.90
N ARG A 205 -6.50 7.10 21.36
CA ARG A 205 -6.78 7.61 19.99
C ARG A 205 -6.50 6.56 18.92
N MET A 206 -5.36 5.87 19.00
CA MET A 206 -4.98 4.78 18.09
C MET A 206 -6.01 3.64 18.12
N ASN A 207 -6.60 3.36 19.28
CA ASN A 207 -7.60 2.30 19.47
C ASN A 207 -9.06 2.78 19.34
N ASN A 208 -9.31 3.88 18.64
CA ASN A 208 -10.65 4.42 18.35
C ASN A 208 -11.51 4.71 19.60
N LYS A 209 -10.91 4.91 20.78
CA LYS A 209 -11.64 5.26 22.01
C LYS A 209 -11.91 6.76 22.13
N VAL A 210 -11.26 7.57 21.29
CA VAL A 210 -11.51 9.01 21.17
C VAL A 210 -12.16 9.26 19.82
N LYS A 211 -13.33 9.92 19.83
CA LYS A 211 -14.03 10.27 18.61
C LYS A 211 -13.26 11.33 17.83
N VAL A 212 -13.20 11.14 16.51
CA VAL A 212 -12.52 12.04 15.58
C VAL A 212 -13.50 12.46 14.50
N ILE A 213 -13.50 13.75 14.16
CA ILE A 213 -14.28 14.29 13.05
C ILE A 213 -13.37 15.01 12.05
N ASN A 214 -13.75 14.99 10.78
CA ASN A 214 -13.10 15.81 9.76
C ASN A 214 -13.69 17.23 9.79
N ASN A 215 -12.93 18.23 10.23
CA ASN A 215 -13.36 19.61 10.36
C ASN A 215 -12.31 20.61 9.84
N PRO A 216 -12.43 21.06 8.57
CA PRO A 216 -11.51 22.04 7.98
C PRO A 216 -11.44 23.40 8.69
N ASN A 217 -12.47 23.77 9.45
CA ASN A 217 -12.55 25.07 10.12
C ASN A 217 -11.96 25.08 11.53
N ASN A 218 -11.80 23.90 12.15
CA ASN A 218 -11.24 23.74 13.49
C ASN A 218 -10.73 22.30 13.64
N TYR A 219 -9.42 22.11 13.50
CA TYR A 219 -8.75 20.82 13.57
C TYR A 219 -7.51 20.89 14.46
N ASP A 220 -7.08 19.73 14.96
CA ASP A 220 -5.86 19.58 15.74
C ASP A 220 -4.69 19.11 14.86
N ALA A 221 -4.98 18.39 13.76
CA ALA A 221 -3.99 17.93 12.80
C ALA A 221 -4.55 17.93 11.37
N SER A 222 -3.68 18.19 10.38
CA SER A 222 -3.97 17.89 8.98
C SER A 222 -3.15 16.67 8.56
N VAL A 223 -3.73 15.83 7.70
CA VAL A 223 -3.15 14.56 7.29
C VAL A 223 -3.35 14.41 5.79
N PHE A 224 -2.29 14.06 5.07
CA PHE A 224 -2.41 13.63 3.68
C PHE A 224 -2.45 12.11 3.59
N CYS A 225 -3.22 11.59 2.65
CA CYS A 225 -3.20 10.18 2.25
C CYS A 225 -2.85 10.08 0.77
N LYS A 226 -1.86 9.25 0.44
CA LYS A 226 -1.56 8.88 -0.94
C LYS A 226 -2.81 8.29 -1.60
N SER A 227 -3.24 8.95 -2.66
CA SER A 227 -4.34 8.47 -3.50
C SER A 227 -3.79 7.66 -4.67
N ARG A 228 -4.52 6.63 -5.08
CA ARG A 228 -4.12 5.67 -6.12
C ARG A 228 -5.27 5.46 -7.09
N VAL A 229 -4.98 5.54 -8.38
CA VAL A 229 -5.94 5.27 -9.45
C VAL A 229 -5.25 4.50 -10.56
N VAL A 230 -5.98 3.57 -11.18
CA VAL A 230 -5.47 2.75 -12.28
C VAL A 230 -6.18 3.10 -13.59
N ASP A 231 -5.43 3.08 -14.67
CA ASP A 231 -5.93 3.24 -16.03
C ASP A 231 -5.64 1.95 -16.79
N LEU A 232 -6.61 1.06 -16.84
CA LEU A 232 -6.36 -0.32 -17.23
C LEU A 232 -6.24 -0.47 -18.74
N LEU A 233 -5.32 -1.35 -19.14
CA LEU A 233 -5.22 -1.82 -20.51
C LEU A 233 -6.24 -2.92 -20.75
N PHE A 234 -6.86 -2.92 -21.93
CA PHE A 234 -7.71 -4.00 -22.40
C PHE A 234 -7.56 -4.25 -23.89
N LYS A 235 -8.01 -5.43 -24.35
CA LYS A 235 -8.05 -5.77 -25.77
C LYS A 235 -9.37 -5.36 -26.41
N GLU A 236 -9.26 -4.64 -27.53
CA GLU A 236 -10.34 -4.43 -28.49
C GLU A 236 -9.94 -5.09 -29.82
N GLY A 237 -10.35 -6.34 -30.01
CA GLY A 237 -9.85 -7.16 -31.12
C GLY A 237 -8.36 -7.46 -30.97
N GLN A 238 -7.54 -6.96 -31.91
CA GLN A 238 -6.08 -7.11 -31.90
C GLN A 238 -5.35 -5.89 -31.33
N VAL A 239 -6.07 -4.84 -30.95
CA VAL A 239 -5.50 -3.59 -30.45
C VAL A 239 -5.62 -3.56 -28.93
N ILE A 240 -4.55 -3.12 -28.26
CA ILE A 240 -4.55 -2.82 -26.85
C ILE A 240 -4.87 -1.34 -26.68
N LYS A 241 -5.84 -1.02 -25.81
CA LYS A 241 -6.26 0.36 -25.50
C LYS A 241 -6.30 0.59 -24.00
N ARG A 242 -6.22 1.86 -23.59
CA ARG A 242 -6.49 2.28 -22.20
C ARG A 242 -7.98 2.47 -21.98
N LEU A 243 -8.43 2.27 -20.75
CA LEU A 243 -9.80 2.57 -20.35
C LEU A 243 -10.14 4.05 -20.60
N SER A 244 -9.21 4.96 -20.28
CA SER A 244 -9.35 6.41 -20.48
C SER A 244 -9.42 6.86 -21.95
N GLU A 245 -8.89 6.07 -22.89
CA GLU A 245 -8.99 6.34 -24.33
C GLU A 245 -10.42 6.10 -24.87
N VAL A 246 -11.21 5.28 -24.19
CA VAL A 246 -12.55 4.87 -24.63
C VAL A 246 -13.67 5.45 -23.74
N ASP A 247 -13.48 5.49 -22.42
CA ASP A 247 -14.39 6.17 -21.48
C ASP A 247 -13.79 7.49 -21.03
N SER A 248 -14.18 8.58 -21.70
CA SER A 248 -13.61 9.91 -21.43
C SER A 248 -13.80 10.37 -19.99
N ARG A 249 -14.85 9.91 -19.29
CA ARG A 249 -15.10 10.20 -17.87
C ARG A 249 -13.99 9.64 -16.97
N TRP A 250 -13.30 8.59 -17.41
CA TRP A 250 -12.20 8.01 -16.66
C TRP A 250 -10.98 8.94 -16.61
N ASN A 251 -10.81 9.85 -17.59
CA ASN A 251 -9.76 10.87 -17.52
C ASN A 251 -9.96 11.82 -16.33
N ASP A 252 -11.21 12.21 -16.06
CA ASP A 252 -11.53 13.08 -14.92
C ASP A 252 -11.28 12.35 -13.59
N VAL A 253 -11.61 11.06 -13.53
CA VAL A 253 -11.29 10.18 -12.39
C VAL A 253 -9.79 10.13 -12.18
N ILE A 254 -9.00 9.83 -13.21
CA ILE A 254 -7.53 9.78 -13.11
C ILE A 254 -6.99 11.10 -12.59
N LYS A 255 -7.43 12.22 -13.16
CA LYS A 255 -6.97 13.56 -12.75
C LYS A 255 -7.27 13.84 -11.28
N HIS A 256 -8.49 13.57 -10.82
CA HIS A 256 -8.91 13.85 -9.45
C HIS A 256 -8.32 12.87 -8.41
N GLU A 257 -8.14 11.61 -8.79
CA GLU A 257 -7.67 10.55 -7.90
C GLU A 257 -6.16 10.36 -7.92
N SER A 258 -5.43 11.03 -8.80
CA SER A 258 -3.96 11.12 -8.75
C SER A 258 -3.47 12.08 -7.67
N GLU A 259 -4.32 13.00 -7.19
CA GLU A 259 -3.96 13.94 -6.14
C GLU A 259 -4.16 13.32 -4.74
N PRO A 260 -3.19 13.46 -3.82
CA PRO A 260 -3.34 13.03 -2.44
C PRO A 260 -4.58 13.64 -1.77
N LYS A 261 -5.29 12.84 -0.97
CA LYS A 261 -6.46 13.32 -0.22
C LYS A 261 -5.99 14.00 1.07
N GLN A 262 -6.59 15.13 1.42
CA GLN A 262 -6.28 15.87 2.64
C GLN A 262 -7.47 15.83 3.60
N TYR A 263 -7.18 15.52 4.86
CA TYR A 263 -8.16 15.52 5.94
C TYR A 263 -7.70 16.43 7.08
N PHE A 264 -8.67 16.94 7.84
CA PHE A 264 -8.47 17.89 8.95
C PHE A 264 -9.09 17.27 10.21
N LEU A 265 -8.27 16.58 10.98
CA LEU A 265 -8.72 15.77 12.11
C LEU A 265 -8.89 16.63 13.36
N LYS A 266 -10.09 16.59 13.95
CA LYS A 266 -10.40 17.15 15.26
C LYS A 266 -10.73 16.02 16.24
N PHE A 267 -9.98 15.96 17.33
CA PHE A 267 -10.24 14.99 18.41
C PHE A 267 -11.22 15.61 19.41
N GLU A 268 -12.27 14.86 19.76
CA GLU A 268 -13.15 15.25 20.85
C GLU A 268 -12.38 15.15 22.19
N ARG A 269 -12.63 16.10 23.08
CA ARG A 269 -11.97 16.19 24.39
C ARG A 269 -12.74 15.42 25.45
#